data_AF-A0A3B9DC80-F1
#
_entry.id   AF-A0A3B9DC80-F1
#
_cell.length_a   1.000
_cell.length_b   1.000
_cell.length_c   1.000
_cell.angle_alpha   90.00
_cell.angle_beta   90.00
_cell.angle_gamma   90.00
#
_symmetry.space_group_name_H-M   'P 1'
#
loop_
_entity.id
_entity.type
_entity.pdbx_description
1 polymer ?
#
loop_
_entity_poly.entity_id
_entity_poly.type
_entity_poly.pdbx_seq_one_letter_code
_entity_poly.pdbx_strand_id
1 'polypeptide(L)' 'VGSHYHFFETNSALKFERNCSRGFRLNIAAGTAIRFEPGQDRTVELVEIAGDRKIYGFGGQVMGSLEEGTT' A
#
# COMPACT_ATOMS: atom_id res chain seq x y z
N VAL A 1 9.67 -0.13 -1.67
CA VAL A 1 8.34 0.49 -1.45
C VAL A 1 8.50 1.60 -0.42
N GLY A 2 8.07 2.82 -0.76
CA GLY A 2 8.22 4.00 0.10
C GLY A 2 7.15 4.12 1.19
N SER A 3 7.39 4.99 2.18
CA SER A 3 6.55 5.15 3.37
C SER A 3 5.09 5.54 3.10
N HIS A 4 4.80 6.23 1.99
CA HIS A 4 3.46 6.71 1.62
C HIS A 4 2.89 6.05 0.35
N TYR A 5 3.56 5.01 -0.16
CA TYR A 5 3.03 4.28 -1.30
C TYR A 5 1.83 3.44 -0.87
N HIS A 6 0.74 3.47 -1.65
CA HIS A 6 -0.43 2.63 -1.38
C HIS A 6 -0.06 1.15 -1.56
N PHE A 7 0.06 0.41 -0.45
CA PHE A 7 0.73 -0.89 -0.43
C PHE A 7 0.04 -1.94 -1.31
N PHE A 8 -1.29 -1.85 -1.41
CA PHE A 8 -2.13 -2.64 -2.33
C PHE A 8 -1.66 -2.60 -3.78
N GLU A 9 -1.16 -1.46 -4.24
CA GLU A 9 -0.78 -1.21 -5.65
C GLU A 9 0.71 -1.48 -5.91
N THR A 10 1.42 -2.06 -4.95
CA THR A 10 2.83 -2.39 -5.13
C THR A 10 3.02 -3.47 -6.21
N ASN A 11 4.24 -3.54 -6.76
CA ASN A 11 4.63 -4.48 -7.81
C ASN A 11 4.00 -5.88 -7.65
N SER A 12 3.37 -6.39 -8.72
CA SER A 12 2.68 -7.68 -8.75
C SER A 12 3.57 -8.88 -8.43
N ALA A 13 4.89 -8.74 -8.57
CA ALA A 13 5.86 -9.76 -8.18
C ALA A 13 5.92 -10.00 -6.65
N LEU A 14 5.48 -9.03 -5.83
CA LEU A 14 5.34 -9.22 -4.39
C LEU A 14 4.08 -10.05 -4.09
N LYS A 15 4.27 -11.15 -3.36
CA LYS A 15 3.21 -12.10 -2.98
C LYS A 15 2.79 -11.88 -1.53
N PHE A 16 1.54 -11.46 -1.32
CA PHE A 16 0.92 -11.25 -0.01
C PHE A 16 -0.60 -11.12 -0.19
N GLU A 17 -1.35 -11.13 0.92
CA GLU A 17 -2.80 -10.90 0.93
C GLU A 17 -3.14 -9.45 0.54
N ARG A 18 -3.37 -9.20 -0.75
CA ARG A 18 -3.56 -7.84 -1.28
C ARG A 18 -4.77 -7.16 -0.68
N ASN A 19 -5.92 -7.84 -0.59
CA ASN A 19 -7.16 -7.24 -0.12
C ASN A 19 -7.03 -6.63 1.29
N CYS A 20 -6.24 -7.25 2.17
CA CYS A 20 -5.97 -6.75 3.53
C CYS A 20 -5.15 -5.45 3.55
N SER A 21 -4.47 -5.11 2.46
CA SER A 21 -3.61 -3.91 2.36
C SER A 21 -4.28 -2.73 1.64
N ARG A 22 -5.54 -2.87 1.19
CA ARG A 22 -6.28 -1.79 0.53
C ARG A 22 -6.53 -0.65 1.50
N GLY A 23 -5.98 0.52 1.20
CA GLY A 23 -6.01 1.70 2.05
C GLY A 23 -4.90 1.81 3.07
N PHE A 24 -3.86 0.99 2.94
CA PHE A 24 -2.74 0.98 3.88
C PHE A 24 -1.42 1.38 3.21
N ARG A 25 -0.50 1.89 4.04
CA ARG A 25 0.89 2.21 3.70
C ARG A 25 1.84 1.58 4.72
N LEU A 26 3.14 1.56 4.44
CA LEU A 26 4.14 1.06 5.39
C LEU A 26 4.17 1.92 6.67
N ASN A 27 4.15 1.28 7.84
CA ASN A 27 4.34 1.94 9.13
C ASN A 27 5.84 2.19 9.39
N ILE A 28 6.42 3.10 8.63
CA ILE A 28 7.84 3.51 8.74
C ILE A 28 7.95 5.03 8.70
N ALA A 29 9.13 5.55 9.08
CA ALA A 29 9.43 6.97 9.06
C ALA A 29 9.19 7.59 7.67
N ALA A 30 8.62 8.79 7.65
CA ALA A 30 8.32 9.52 6.42
C ALA A 30 9.59 9.72 5.56
N GLY A 31 9.46 9.52 4.25
CA GLY A 31 10.56 9.68 3.30
C GLY A 31 11.50 8.46 3.21
N THR A 32 11.29 7.44 4.04
CA THR A 32 12.07 6.19 3.98
C THR A 32 11.39 5.12 3.12
N ALA A 33 12.08 4.01 2.87
CA ALA A 33 11.58 2.90 2.07
C ALA A 33 12.10 1.55 2.57
N ILE A 34 11.31 0.51 2.34
CA ILE A 34 11.74 -0.89 2.48
C ILE A 34 12.13 -1.43 1.11
N ARG A 35 13.33 -2.03 1.03
CA ARG A 35 13.78 -2.82 -0.13
C ARG A 35 13.39 -4.28 0.07
N PHE A 36 12.87 -4.88 -0.99
CA PHE A 36 12.56 -6.30 -1.09
C PHE A 36 13.48 -6.89 -2.15
N GLU A 37 14.44 -7.73 -1.75
CA GLU A 37 15.31 -8.41 -2.71
C GLU A 37 14.57 -9.57 -3.38
N PRO A 38 14.99 -10.00 -4.59
CA PRO A 38 14.43 -11.18 -5.23
C PRO A 38 14.53 -12.42 -4.33
N GLY A 39 13.38 -13.07 -4.09
CA GLY A 39 13.30 -14.30 -3.26
C GLY A 39 13.35 -14.06 -1.75
N GLN A 40 13.41 -12.81 -1.29
CA GLN A 40 13.37 -12.49 0.13
C GLN A 40 11.94 -12.46 0.67
N ASP A 41 11.74 -13.12 1.80
CA ASP A 41 10.55 -12.94 2.62
C ASP A 41 10.79 -11.89 3.71
N ARG A 42 9.78 -11.05 3.96
CA ARG A 42 9.86 -10.01 4.98
C ARG A 42 8.48 -9.72 5.57
N THR A 43 8.40 -9.75 6.90
CA THR A 43 7.24 -9.24 7.64
C THR A 43 7.32 -7.72 7.74
N VAL A 44 6.24 -7.04 7.39
CA VAL A 44 6.13 -5.58 7.48
C VAL A 44 4.85 -5.20 8.20
N GLU A 45 4.89 -4.07 8.88
CA GLU A 45 3.71 -3.49 9.51
C GLU A 45 3.11 -2.43 8.58
N LEU A 46 1.78 -2.47 8.48
CA LEU A 46 1.01 -1.53 7.68
C LEU A 46 0.17 -0.65 8.61
N VAL A 47 0.02 0.61 8.23
CA VAL A 47 -0.85 1.59 8.90
C VAL A 47 -1.83 2.16 7.89
N GLU A 48 -3.04 2.47 8.34
CA GLU A 48 -4.05 3.09 7.49
C GLU A 48 -3.56 4.43 6.92
N ILE A 49 -3.91 4.68 5.67
CA ILE A 49 -3.81 6.00 5.08
C ILE A 49 -4.91 6.86 5.72
N ALA A 50 -4.52 7.95 6.37
CA ALA A 50 -5.44 8.89 7.02
C ALA A 50 -5.95 9.97 6.05
N GLY A 51 -6.72 10.93 6.56
CA GLY A 51 -7.34 12.00 5.77
C GLY A 51 -8.57 11.50 5.01
N ASP A 52 -8.85 12.10 3.84
CA ASP A 52 -10.02 11.77 3.00
C ASP A 52 -10.02 10.35 2.42
N ARG A 53 -8.94 9.58 2.60
CA ARG A 53 -8.81 8.21 2.06
C ARG A 53 -9.10 8.11 0.55
N LYS A 54 -8.71 9.14 -0.21
CA LYS A 54 -8.77 9.18 -1.67
C LYS A 54 -7.41 8.86 -2.28
N ILE A 55 -7.37 7.88 -3.18
CA ILE A 55 -6.15 7.34 -3.76
C ILE A 55 -6.14 7.60 -5.26
N TYR A 56 -5.15 8.36 -5.73
CA TYR A 56 -4.94 8.67 -7.16
C TYR A 56 -3.49 8.42 -7.56
N GLY A 57 -3.27 7.97 -8.80
CA GLY A 57 -1.94 7.64 -9.31
C GLY A 57 -1.54 6.19 -9.00
N PHE A 58 -0.37 5.99 -8.36
CA PHE A 58 0.20 4.68 -8.03
C PHE A 58 0.18 3.67 -9.19
N GLY A 59 -0.50 2.53 -9.03
CA GLY A 59 -0.71 1.52 -10.07
C GLY A 59 -2.01 1.71 -10.84
N GLY A 60 -2.76 2.78 -10.57
CA GLY A 60 -4.04 3.11 -11.20
C GLY A 60 -5.20 2.20 -10.79
N GLN A 61 -5.08 1.44 -9.70
CA GLN A 61 -6.06 0.40 -9.37
C GLN A 61 -7.25 0.90 -8.56
N VAL A 62 -7.08 1.98 -7.78
CA VAL A 62 -8.17 2.56 -6.97
C VAL A 62 -8.74 3.82 -7.61
N MET A 63 -7.90 4.81 -7.94
CA MET A 63 -8.28 6.04 -8.66
C MET A 63 -9.53 6.75 -8.12
N GLY A 64 -9.71 6.81 -6.80
CA GLY A 64 -10.92 7.34 -6.18
C GLY A 64 -10.97 7.18 -4.67
N SER A 65 -12.17 7.36 -4.10
CA SER A 65 -12.41 7.18 -2.67
C SER A 65 -12.36 5.70 -2.28
N LEU A 66 -11.75 5.40 -1.14
CA LEU A 66 -11.78 4.05 -0.58
C LEU A 66 -13.14 3.68 0.02
N GLU A 67 -13.98 4.67 0.35
CA GLU A 67 -15.27 4.51 1.05
C GLU A 67 -16.46 4.22 0.11
N GLU A 68 -16.34 4.54 -1.19
CA GLU A 68 -17.43 4.38 -2.18
C GLU A 68 -17.72 2.90 -2.55
N GLY A 69 -17.06 1.93 -1.92
CA GLY A 69 -17.19 0.50 -2.22
C GLY A 69 -17.93 -0.35 -1.17
N THR A 70 -18.55 0.27 -0.16
CA THR A 70 -19.33 -0.46 0.87
C THR A 70 -20.81 -0.14 0.71
N THR A 71 -21.48 -0.82 -0.21
CA THR A 71 -22.95 -0.87 -0.29
C THR A 71 -23.37 -2.28 -0.64
#